data_AF-A0A2K2VS58-F1
#
_entry.id   AF-A0A2K2VS58-F1
#
_cell.length_a   1.000
_cell.length_b   1.000
_cell.length_c   1.000
_cell.angle_alpha   90.00
_cell.angle_beta   90.00
_cell.angle_gamma   90.00
#
_symmetry.space_group_name_H-M   'P 1'
#
loop_
_entity.id
_entity.type
_entity.pdbx_description
1 polymer ?
#
loop_
_entity_poly.entity_id
_entity_poly.type
_entity_poly.pdbx_seq_one_letter_code
_entity_poly.pdbx_strand_id
1 'polypeptide(L)'
;MAYHLQRLRKKHQRILFVCGISHYPRIMALLSSTQAQPIGRQRRDGVILAHLHERSSREIMSEIPYLAAAFETQRHELLTLWREQPDGSPPLDRLNQHETLFQDAARQHLQNSQEEVTLQQLAVLRRFARNYALVQGFLAPDFYQLVVAARGAVDDNYGYEIWDLGSRYPWQEENPTLPTIELRGEDLFLNQKKIRFHRRFSTMRRRLVPVPAKKRRSQEQRPGEWQRQWQGHMICSYPPEDIVIEGWGHYIKKKAGQILAAENSRTVPFTSSLMDGIDLRETIRNWHEGKLYVKENWSLRGKVGSVVLIFDEDLPAESEAERFPWRVTWLGEHEQESDMAFYATPSGQHFVGPGISRCQYGGFMLTYPPMRVYDIWQDSFFDIASTKSERLLLAAIDYCEQAQIAYIAAKPPRSWCHTVASRYRKKIIYLPIGMFSPVFLKKIRTFHVLDGHHVREVAGEYI
;
A
#
# COMPACT_ATOMS: atom_id res chain seq x y z
N MET A 1 30.42 26.95 56.99
CA MET A 1 30.72 28.29 57.55
C MET A 1 31.61 29.11 56.62
N ALA A 2 32.85 28.68 56.32
CA ALA A 2 33.79 29.42 55.48
C ALA A 2 33.27 29.78 54.07
N TYR A 3 32.65 28.85 53.34
CA TYR A 3 32.03 29.13 52.03
C TYR A 3 31.00 30.28 52.06
N HIS A 4 30.11 30.29 53.06
CA HIS A 4 29.10 31.33 53.20
C HIS A 4 29.70 32.69 53.56
N LEU A 5 30.74 32.72 54.40
CA LEU A 5 31.49 33.94 54.70
C LEU A 5 32.20 34.50 53.46
N GLN A 6 32.78 33.64 52.60
CA GLN A 6 33.34 34.07 51.32
C GLN A 6 32.27 34.64 50.39
N ARG A 7 31.05 34.08 50.36
CA ARG A 7 29.93 34.65 49.60
C ARG A 7 29.48 36.01 50.16
N LEU A 8 29.42 36.15 51.49
CA LEU A 8 29.04 37.42 52.14
C LEU A 8 30.11 38.50 51.91
N ARG A 9 31.39 38.14 51.89
CA ARG A 9 32.51 39.06 51.57
C ARG A 9 32.43 39.66 50.17
N LYS A 10 31.81 38.96 49.22
CA LYS A 10 31.55 39.52 47.89
C LYS A 10 30.42 40.56 47.88
N LYS A 11 29.49 40.51 48.85
CA LYS A 11 28.30 41.36 48.90
C LYS A 11 28.39 42.51 49.91
N HIS A 12 29.18 42.36 50.97
CA HIS A 12 29.24 43.28 52.10
C HIS A 12 30.69 43.62 52.46
N GLN A 13 30.96 44.88 52.78
CA GLN A 13 32.30 45.36 53.14
C GLN A 13 32.72 44.97 54.56
N ARG A 14 31.76 44.81 55.48
CA ARG A 14 32.00 44.42 56.88
C ARG A 14 31.08 43.26 57.24
N ILE A 15 31.63 42.23 57.88
CA ILE A 15 30.90 41.02 58.26
C ILE A 15 31.21 40.72 59.72
N LEU A 16 30.18 40.71 60.56
CA LEU A 16 30.28 40.17 61.92
C LEU A 16 29.95 38.67 61.86
N PHE A 17 30.88 37.83 62.29
CA PHE A 17 30.70 36.38 62.34
C PHE A 17 30.87 35.89 63.78
N VAL A 18 29.78 35.40 64.37
CA VAL A 18 29.78 34.84 65.73
C VAL A 18 29.90 33.33 65.61
N CYS A 19 30.93 32.74 66.20
CA CYS A 19 31.12 31.29 66.27
C CYS A 19 31.73 30.88 67.61
N GLY A 20 31.59 29.60 67.97
CA GLY A 20 32.32 29.04 69.10
C GLY A 20 33.84 29.17 68.89
N ILE A 21 34.58 29.42 69.98
CA ILE A 21 36.03 29.68 69.92
C ILE A 21 36.82 28.51 69.32
N SER A 22 36.31 27.28 69.46
CA SER A 22 36.86 26.06 68.85
C SER A 22 36.85 26.06 67.32
N HIS A 23 35.94 26.80 66.69
CA HIS A 23 35.82 26.86 65.23
C HIS A 23 36.66 27.97 64.59
N TYR A 24 37.10 28.96 65.37
CA TYR A 24 37.78 30.16 64.86
C TYR A 24 39.05 29.85 64.04
N PRO A 25 40.02 29.04 64.54
CA PRO A 25 41.28 28.82 63.82
C PRO A 25 41.06 28.15 62.47
N ARG A 26 40.18 27.15 62.42
CA ARG A 26 39.90 26.39 61.19
C ARG A 26 39.14 27.24 60.18
N ILE A 27 38.20 28.07 60.62
CA ILE A 27 37.46 28.96 59.72
C ILE A 27 38.39 30.00 59.11
N MET A 28 39.27 30.62 59.91
CA MET A 28 40.26 31.59 59.41
C MET A 28 41.20 30.95 58.38
N ALA A 29 41.68 29.73 58.63
CA ALA A 29 42.49 29.00 57.67
C ALA A 29 41.72 28.72 56.37
N LEU A 30 40.46 28.26 56.45
CA LEU A 30 39.63 27.98 55.28
C LEU A 30 39.22 29.24 54.50
N LEU A 31 39.19 30.43 55.13
CA LEU A 31 38.88 31.67 54.43
C LEU A 31 39.97 32.09 53.43
N SER A 32 41.20 31.61 53.60
CA SER A 32 42.35 31.91 52.73
C SER A 32 42.33 31.21 51.37
N SER A 33 41.52 30.16 51.20
CA SER A 33 41.41 29.36 49.98
C SER A 33 39.96 29.23 49.52
N THR A 34 39.72 29.17 48.21
CA THR A 34 38.37 29.04 47.65
C THR A 34 37.68 27.78 48.17
N GLN A 35 36.53 27.95 48.81
CA GLN A 35 35.75 26.84 49.34
C GLN A 35 34.75 26.30 48.32
N ALA A 36 34.60 24.97 48.25
CA ALA A 36 33.53 24.34 47.49
C ALA A 36 32.16 24.64 48.12
N GLN A 37 31.12 24.66 47.30
CA GLN A 37 29.76 24.81 47.79
C GLN A 37 29.39 23.55 48.61
N PRO A 38 29.01 23.70 49.89
CA PRO A 38 28.58 22.55 50.67
C PRO A 38 27.32 21.93 50.06
N ILE A 39 27.33 20.61 49.89
CA ILE A 39 26.13 19.84 49.55
C ILE A 39 25.23 19.90 50.78
N GLY A 40 24.15 20.66 50.68
CA GLY A 40 23.20 20.86 51.75
C GLY A 40 21.84 21.26 51.19
N ARG A 41 20.80 21.16 52.01
CA ARG A 41 19.44 21.60 51.63
C ARG A 41 19.47 23.08 51.25
N GLN A 42 19.31 23.37 49.97
CA GLN A 42 19.11 24.73 49.49
C GLN A 42 17.64 25.08 49.67
N ARG A 43 17.33 26.09 50.47
CA ARG A 43 16.02 26.73 50.43
C ARG A 43 15.96 27.55 49.14
N ARG A 44 15.04 27.19 48.25
CA ARG A 44 14.72 27.96 47.05
C ARG A 44 13.41 28.69 47.33
N ASP A 45 13.46 30.01 47.32
CA ASP A 45 12.25 30.82 47.42
C ASP A 45 11.58 30.90 46.04
N GLY A 46 10.25 30.97 46.00
CA GLY A 46 9.47 30.98 44.75
C GLY A 46 9.21 29.61 44.12
N VAL A 47 9.41 28.50 44.86
CA VAL A 47 9.01 27.17 44.42
C VAL A 47 7.58 26.90 44.87
N ILE A 48 6.71 26.55 43.92
CA ILE A 48 5.34 26.13 44.17
C ILE A 48 5.18 24.65 43.82
N LEU A 49 4.38 23.94 44.60
CA LEU A 49 3.91 22.60 44.25
C LEU A 49 2.60 22.77 43.47
N ALA A 50 2.53 22.14 42.30
CA ALA A 50 1.41 22.26 41.40
C ALA A 50 1.00 20.89 40.87
N HIS A 51 -0.28 20.77 40.53
CA HIS A 51 -0.78 19.61 39.79
C HIS A 51 -0.43 19.79 38.30
N LEU A 52 0.19 18.77 37.70
CA LEU A 52 0.54 18.81 36.29
C LEU A 52 -0.66 18.33 35.46
N HIS A 53 -1.15 19.18 34.57
CA HIS A 53 -2.30 18.85 33.73
C HIS A 53 -2.02 17.63 32.82
N GLU A 54 -3.06 16.84 32.52
CA GLU A 54 -2.94 15.62 31.70
C GLU A 54 -2.30 15.87 30.33
N ARG A 55 -2.62 17.00 29.68
CA ARG A 55 -2.00 17.33 28.38
C ARG A 55 -0.49 17.50 28.47
N SER A 56 -0.02 17.99 29.61
CA SER A 56 1.40 18.20 29.86
C SER A 56 2.09 16.89 30.19
N SER A 57 1.47 16.01 31.00
CA SER A 57 2.07 14.70 31.33
C SER A 57 2.29 13.84 30.08
N ARG A 58 1.44 13.96 29.06
CA ARG A 58 1.61 13.31 27.74
C ARG A 58 2.86 13.77 26.97
N GLU A 59 3.43 14.93 27.30
CA GLU A 59 4.52 15.57 26.54
C GLU A 59 5.83 15.67 27.33
N ILE A 60 5.78 16.00 28.63
CA ILE A 60 6.97 16.39 29.40
C ILE A 60 7.56 15.26 30.25
N MET A 61 6.88 14.12 30.35
CA MET A 61 7.41 12.97 31.12
C MET A 61 8.68 12.43 30.44
N SER A 62 9.70 12.15 31.26
CA SER A 62 10.99 11.63 30.78
C SER A 62 10.92 10.20 30.27
N GLU A 63 9.91 9.44 30.70
CA GLU A 63 9.65 8.06 30.30
C GLU A 63 8.24 7.94 29.74
N ILE A 64 7.98 6.89 28.96
CA ILE A 64 6.64 6.60 28.43
C ILE A 64 5.63 6.54 29.59
N PRO A 65 4.59 7.40 29.62
CA PRO A 65 3.62 7.41 30.71
C PRO A 65 2.99 6.04 31.02
N TYR A 66 2.72 5.24 30.00
CA TYR A 66 2.26 3.86 30.15
C TYR A 66 3.25 2.97 30.91
N LEU A 67 4.56 3.09 30.65
CA LEU A 67 5.59 2.34 31.37
C LEU A 67 5.76 2.84 32.81
N ALA A 68 5.72 4.16 33.01
CA ALA A 68 5.74 4.76 34.33
C ALA A 68 4.54 4.28 35.17
N ALA A 69 3.40 4.10 34.52
CA ALA A 69 2.21 3.57 35.16
C ALA A 69 2.30 2.08 35.50
N ALA A 70 2.85 1.27 34.60
CA ALA A 70 3.13 -0.14 34.89
C ALA A 70 4.08 -0.27 36.10
N PHE A 71 5.11 0.57 36.16
CA PHE A 71 6.03 0.62 37.29
C PHE A 71 5.35 1.03 38.59
N GLU A 72 4.63 2.16 38.62
CA GLU A 72 3.99 2.66 39.84
C GLU A 72 2.94 1.69 40.40
N THR A 73 2.21 0.99 39.51
CA THR A 73 1.22 -0.02 39.91
C THR A 73 1.89 -1.19 40.63
N GLN A 74 3.05 -1.63 40.16
CA GLN A 74 3.79 -2.77 40.70
C GLN A 74 4.85 -2.37 41.75
N ARG A 75 5.07 -1.07 41.97
CA ARG A 75 6.20 -0.55 42.75
C ARG A 75 6.29 -1.14 44.15
N HIS A 76 5.17 -1.34 44.82
CA HIS A 76 5.17 -1.91 46.17
C HIS A 76 5.65 -3.37 46.17
N GLU A 77 5.13 -4.20 45.27
CA GLU A 77 5.51 -5.60 45.13
C GLU A 77 6.97 -5.75 44.67
N LEU A 78 7.40 -4.92 43.72
CA LEU A 78 8.79 -4.84 43.25
C LEU A 78 9.77 -4.57 44.39
N LEU A 79 9.46 -3.60 45.25
CA LEU A 79 10.30 -3.23 46.38
C LEU A 79 10.39 -4.34 47.44
N THR A 80 9.32 -5.11 47.62
CA THR A 80 9.30 -6.26 48.53
C THR A 80 10.13 -7.40 47.96
N LEU A 81 9.94 -7.76 46.68
CA LEU A 81 10.69 -8.81 46.00
C LEU A 81 12.20 -8.51 45.98
N TRP A 82 12.61 -7.26 45.71
CA TRP A 82 14.02 -6.88 45.73
C TRP A 82 14.68 -6.97 47.11
N ARG A 83 13.91 -6.82 48.20
CA ARG A 83 14.42 -7.01 49.56
C ARG A 83 14.60 -8.48 49.90
N GLU A 84 13.69 -9.33 49.43
CA GLU A 84 13.67 -10.76 49.75
C GLU A 84 14.57 -11.58 48.82
N GLN A 85 14.64 -11.23 47.54
CA GLN A 85 15.39 -11.92 46.49
C GLN A 85 16.13 -10.92 45.58
N PRO A 86 17.28 -10.40 46.02
CA PRO A 86 18.02 -9.40 45.25
C PRO A 86 18.56 -9.92 43.90
N ASP A 87 18.78 -11.24 43.78
CA ASP A 87 19.26 -11.89 42.54
C ASP A 87 18.13 -12.47 41.68
N GLY A 88 16.86 -12.23 42.05
CA GLY A 88 15.70 -12.68 41.27
C GLY A 88 15.59 -11.94 39.92
N SER A 89 14.98 -12.59 38.93
CA SER A 89 14.68 -11.95 37.65
C SER A 89 13.84 -10.68 37.87
N PRO A 90 14.15 -9.56 37.19
CA PRO A 90 13.38 -8.32 37.33
C PRO A 90 11.92 -8.58 36.95
N PRO A 91 10.93 -8.27 37.82
CA PRO A 91 9.54 -8.63 37.55
C PRO A 91 8.92 -7.80 36.41
N LEU A 92 9.48 -6.62 36.14
CA LEU A 92 9.04 -5.71 35.11
C LEU A 92 10.06 -5.63 33.97
N ASP A 93 9.73 -6.24 32.84
CA ASP A 93 10.52 -6.15 31.61
C ASP A 93 9.91 -5.11 30.65
N ARG A 94 10.74 -4.16 30.21
CA ARG A 94 10.32 -3.07 29.31
C ARG A 94 9.76 -3.58 27.98
N LEU A 95 10.40 -4.58 27.38
CA LEU A 95 9.97 -5.14 26.08
C LEU A 95 8.66 -5.89 26.22
N ASN A 96 8.45 -6.58 27.34
CA ASN A 96 7.15 -7.18 27.64
C ASN A 96 6.06 -6.12 27.80
N GLN A 97 6.35 -5.00 28.46
CA GLN A 97 5.39 -3.89 28.56
C GLN A 97 5.10 -3.22 27.20
N HIS A 98 6.09 -3.13 26.30
CA HIS A 98 5.85 -2.71 24.92
C HIS A 98 4.90 -3.69 24.20
N GLU A 99 5.07 -4.99 24.41
CA GLU A 99 4.20 -6.01 23.81
C GLU A 99 2.76 -5.89 24.34
N THR A 100 2.57 -5.69 25.65
CA THR A 100 1.25 -5.43 26.23
C THR A 100 0.62 -4.16 25.64
N LEU A 101 1.39 -3.08 25.50
CA LEU A 101 0.93 -1.84 24.85
C LEU A 101 0.48 -2.10 23.40
N PHE A 102 1.21 -2.90 22.63
CA PHE A 102 0.82 -3.22 21.25
C PHE A 102 -0.49 -4.00 21.17
N GLN A 103 -0.70 -4.93 22.10
CA GLN A 103 -1.91 -5.75 22.17
C GLN A 103 -3.12 -4.91 22.61
N ASP A 104 -2.95 -4.05 23.61
CA ASP A 104 -4.01 -3.14 24.06
C ASP A 104 -4.39 -2.13 22.97
N ALA A 105 -3.40 -1.58 22.28
CA ALA A 105 -3.64 -0.71 21.12
C ALA A 105 -4.33 -1.46 19.98
N ALA A 106 -4.02 -2.75 19.76
CA ALA A 106 -4.67 -3.54 18.72
C ALA A 106 -6.16 -3.78 19.05
N ARG A 107 -6.48 -3.99 20.32
CA ARG A 107 -7.89 -4.08 20.79
C ARG A 107 -8.63 -2.76 20.56
N GLN A 108 -8.03 -1.62 20.90
CA GLN A 108 -8.64 -0.31 20.67
C GLN A 108 -8.79 0.00 19.18
N HIS A 109 -7.81 -0.37 18.37
CA HIS A 109 -7.86 -0.19 16.93
C HIS A 109 -8.98 -1.02 16.29
N LEU A 110 -9.16 -2.27 16.71
CA LEU A 110 -10.28 -3.10 16.30
C LEU A 110 -11.63 -2.47 16.69
N GLN A 111 -11.74 -1.95 17.91
CA GLN A 111 -12.98 -1.29 18.37
C GLN A 111 -13.29 -0.01 17.57
N ASN A 112 -12.30 0.86 17.39
CA ASN A 112 -12.47 2.19 16.81
C ASN A 112 -12.50 2.18 15.27
N SER A 113 -11.65 1.37 14.65
CA SER A 113 -11.44 1.33 13.20
C SER A 113 -12.08 0.12 12.53
N GLN A 114 -12.49 -0.91 13.30
CA GLN A 114 -13.03 -2.18 12.78
C GLN A 114 -12.02 -2.92 11.87
N GLU A 115 -10.73 -2.70 12.10
CA GLU A 115 -9.62 -3.33 11.38
C GLU A 115 -8.77 -4.14 12.36
N GLU A 116 -8.40 -5.35 11.97
CA GLU A 116 -7.56 -6.23 12.77
C GLU A 116 -6.08 -6.03 12.45
N VAL A 117 -5.24 -5.96 13.49
CA VAL A 117 -3.79 -5.91 13.32
C VAL A 117 -3.25 -7.33 13.16
N THR A 118 -2.68 -7.62 12.00
CA THR A 118 -2.17 -8.96 11.67
C THR A 118 -0.85 -9.27 12.38
N LEU A 119 -0.57 -10.56 12.59
CA LEU A 119 0.70 -11.03 13.17
C LEU A 119 1.92 -10.58 12.35
N GLN A 120 1.79 -10.53 11.03
CA GLN A 120 2.86 -10.06 10.15
C GLN A 120 3.15 -8.58 10.36
N GLN A 121 2.12 -7.74 10.48
CA GLN A 121 2.30 -6.31 10.77
C GLN A 121 2.97 -6.10 12.14
N LEU A 122 2.57 -6.84 13.18
CA LEU A 122 3.24 -6.78 14.48
C LEU A 122 4.71 -7.24 14.39
N ALA A 123 5.02 -8.25 13.59
CA ALA A 123 6.40 -8.68 13.36
C ALA A 123 7.24 -7.60 12.66
N VAL A 124 6.66 -6.91 11.67
CA VAL A 124 7.30 -5.77 10.99
C VAL A 124 7.51 -4.61 11.96
N LEU A 125 6.51 -4.28 12.77
CA LEU A 125 6.58 -3.24 13.80
C LEU A 125 7.73 -3.53 14.77
N ARG A 126 7.77 -4.73 15.37
CA ARG A 126 8.82 -5.13 16.30
C ARG A 126 10.21 -5.02 15.68
N ARG A 127 10.37 -5.50 14.45
CA ARG A 127 11.64 -5.41 13.71
C ARG A 127 12.03 -3.97 13.43
N PHE A 128 11.08 -3.13 13.04
CA PHE A 128 11.32 -1.73 12.74
C PHE A 128 11.71 -0.97 14.01
N ALA A 129 10.93 -1.06 15.09
CA ALA A 129 11.22 -0.42 16.38
C ALA A 129 12.62 -0.82 16.89
N ARG A 130 12.95 -2.12 16.88
CA ARG A 130 14.27 -2.62 17.27
C ARG A 130 15.38 -2.03 16.40
N ASN A 131 15.26 -2.09 15.08
CA ASN A 131 16.29 -1.59 14.18
C ASN A 131 16.45 -0.07 14.32
N TYR A 132 15.36 0.66 14.56
CA TYR A 132 15.42 2.11 14.75
C TYR A 132 16.16 2.48 16.05
N ALA A 133 15.86 1.78 17.15
CA ALA A 133 16.60 1.92 18.41
C ALA A 133 18.09 1.64 18.23
N LEU A 134 18.43 0.53 17.56
CA LEU A 134 19.82 0.12 17.29
C LEU A 134 20.61 1.16 16.48
N VAL A 135 20.00 1.73 15.44
CA VAL A 135 20.64 2.76 14.59
C VAL A 135 20.93 4.04 15.40
N GLN A 136 20.10 4.35 16.39
CA GLN A 136 20.30 5.51 17.26
C GLN A 136 21.15 5.21 18.51
N GLY A 137 21.68 3.99 18.65
CA GLY A 137 22.50 3.58 19.79
C GLY A 137 21.72 3.36 21.09
N PHE A 138 20.41 3.14 21.02
CA PHE A 138 19.58 2.82 22.17
C PHE A 138 19.45 1.31 22.37
N LEU A 139 19.39 0.89 23.64
CA LEU A 139 19.16 -0.50 24.03
C LEU A 139 17.70 -0.95 23.77
N ALA A 140 16.75 -0.02 23.94
CA ALA A 140 15.33 -0.25 23.73
C ALA A 140 14.71 0.95 23.00
N PRO A 141 13.60 0.75 22.25
CA PRO A 141 12.96 1.84 21.53
C PRO A 141 12.44 2.94 22.45
N ASP A 142 12.63 4.20 22.06
CA ASP A 142 11.96 5.36 22.67
C ASP A 142 10.47 5.42 22.25
N PHE A 143 9.66 6.25 22.93
CA PHE A 143 8.24 6.35 22.61
C PHE A 143 7.98 6.79 21.16
N TYR A 144 8.77 7.75 20.69
CA TYR A 144 8.67 8.28 19.34
C TYR A 144 8.92 7.18 18.29
N GLN A 145 9.93 6.34 18.50
CA GLN A 145 10.30 5.22 17.65
C GLN A 145 9.19 4.16 17.63
N LEU A 146 8.54 3.87 18.77
CA LEU A 146 7.40 2.97 18.84
C LEU A 146 6.23 3.48 18.00
N VAL A 147 5.86 4.76 18.15
CA VAL A 147 4.76 5.39 17.40
C VAL A 147 5.06 5.43 15.90
N VAL A 148 6.29 5.77 15.51
CA VAL A 148 6.70 5.79 14.09
C VAL A 148 6.71 4.38 13.50
N ALA A 149 7.18 3.38 14.25
CA ALA A 149 7.18 2.00 13.81
C ALA A 149 5.74 1.47 13.61
N ALA A 150 4.83 1.80 14.53
CA ALA A 150 3.42 1.46 14.44
C ALA A 150 2.76 2.05 13.19
N ARG A 151 3.00 3.35 12.95
CA ARG A 151 2.50 4.06 11.77
C ARG A 151 3.01 3.45 10.46
N GLY A 152 4.29 3.09 10.43
CA GLY A 152 4.92 2.53 9.24
C GLY A 152 4.58 1.07 8.96
N ALA A 153 4.24 0.29 9.99
CA ALA A 153 3.95 -1.13 9.86
C ALA A 153 2.46 -1.43 9.66
N VAL A 154 1.56 -0.63 10.26
CA VAL A 154 0.11 -0.80 10.18
C VAL A 154 -0.50 0.36 9.41
N ASP A 155 -0.85 1.46 10.09
CA ASP A 155 -1.40 2.68 9.52
C ASP A 155 -1.37 3.85 10.55
N ASP A 156 -1.84 5.02 10.13
CA ASP A 156 -1.94 6.21 10.98
C ASP A 156 -2.96 6.07 12.13
N ASN A 157 -3.99 5.22 11.98
CA ASN A 157 -5.00 5.01 13.02
C ASN A 157 -4.44 4.19 14.18
N TYR A 158 -3.78 3.06 13.89
CA TYR A 158 -3.09 2.24 14.89
C TYR A 158 -1.93 2.98 15.56
N GLY A 159 -1.16 3.74 14.78
CA GLY A 159 -0.13 4.62 15.33
C GLY A 159 -0.68 5.65 16.33
N TYR A 160 -1.90 6.16 16.08
CA TYR A 160 -2.60 7.03 17.03
C TYR A 160 -3.03 6.28 18.30
N GLU A 161 -3.56 5.06 18.19
CA GLU A 161 -3.98 4.28 19.37
C GLU A 161 -2.78 3.98 20.29
N ILE A 162 -1.60 3.64 19.73
CA ILE A 162 -0.36 3.49 20.50
C ILE A 162 0.04 4.81 21.17
N TRP A 163 -0.09 5.94 20.48
CA TRP A 163 0.22 7.24 21.06
C TRP A 163 -0.77 7.62 22.19
N ASP A 164 -2.07 7.42 22.01
CA ASP A 164 -3.09 7.77 23.01
C ASP A 164 -2.95 6.91 24.27
N LEU A 165 -2.76 5.60 24.11
CA LEU A 165 -2.49 4.70 25.24
C LEU A 165 -1.14 4.95 25.89
N GLY A 166 -0.08 5.04 25.08
CA GLY A 166 1.29 5.19 25.56
C GLY A 166 1.52 6.48 26.34
N SER A 167 0.83 7.56 25.94
CA SER A 167 0.93 8.87 26.58
C SER A 167 0.03 9.04 27.80
N ARG A 168 -0.90 8.12 28.07
CA ARG A 168 -1.85 8.23 29.19
C ARG A 168 -1.16 7.88 30.52
N TYR A 169 -1.19 8.81 31.48
CA TYR A 169 -0.81 8.58 32.86
C TYR A 169 -2.07 8.44 33.75
N PRO A 170 -2.30 7.32 34.46
CA PRO A 170 -3.56 7.07 35.16
C PRO A 170 -3.86 7.99 36.36
N TRP A 171 -2.84 8.45 37.10
CA TRP A 171 -3.06 9.26 38.30
C TRP A 171 -3.21 10.75 37.94
N GLN A 172 -4.37 11.08 37.37
CA GLN A 172 -4.81 12.44 37.09
C GLN A 172 -6.05 12.74 37.94
N GLU A 173 -6.11 13.93 38.53
CA GLU A 173 -7.24 14.35 39.37
C GLU A 173 -8.09 15.35 38.57
N GLU A 174 -9.41 15.16 38.51
CA GLU A 174 -10.28 16.12 37.83
C GLU A 174 -10.37 17.47 38.56
N ASN A 175 -10.30 17.44 39.90
CA ASN A 175 -10.36 18.63 40.75
C ASN A 175 -9.21 18.62 41.77
N PRO A 176 -7.98 18.95 41.34
CA PRO A 176 -6.82 18.91 42.21
C PRO A 176 -6.87 20.01 43.27
N THR A 177 -6.43 19.67 44.48
CA THR A 177 -6.28 20.63 45.58
C THR A 177 -5.15 21.64 45.35
N LEU A 178 -4.16 21.26 44.52
CA LEU A 178 -3.04 22.09 44.12
C LEU A 178 -3.39 22.92 42.86
N PRO A 179 -2.77 24.09 42.68
CA PRO A 179 -2.94 24.85 41.44
C PRO A 179 -2.49 24.00 40.25
N THR A 180 -3.32 23.96 39.20
CA THR A 180 -3.00 23.22 37.97
C THR A 180 -2.09 24.06 37.08
N ILE A 181 -1.01 23.46 36.58
CA ILE A 181 -0.12 24.08 35.60
C ILE A 181 -0.14 23.25 34.31
N GLU A 182 -0.27 23.95 33.19
CA GLU A 182 0.00 23.41 31.87
C GLU A 182 1.42 23.81 31.43
N LEU A 183 2.26 22.81 31.17
CA LEU A 183 3.57 22.94 30.57
C LEU A 183 3.62 22.21 29.24
N ARG A 184 4.34 22.78 28.29
CA ARG A 184 4.71 22.14 27.02
C ARG A 184 6.19 21.83 27.02
N GLY A 185 6.63 20.97 26.09
CA GLY A 185 8.05 20.69 25.91
C GLY A 185 8.85 21.94 25.54
N GLU A 186 8.22 22.90 24.85
CA GLU A 186 8.81 24.21 24.51
C GLU A 186 9.11 25.07 25.75
N ASP A 187 8.25 25.04 26.78
CA ASP A 187 8.42 25.81 28.01
C ASP A 187 9.63 25.33 28.84
N LEU A 188 10.01 24.06 28.63
CA LEU A 188 11.12 23.40 29.30
C LEU A 188 12.39 23.34 28.45
N PHE A 189 12.38 23.96 27.25
CA PHE A 189 13.46 23.89 26.28
C PHE A 189 13.90 22.46 25.94
N LEU A 190 12.95 21.51 25.93
CA LEU A 190 13.21 20.11 25.60
C LEU A 190 13.33 19.93 24.08
N ASN A 191 14.14 18.96 23.66
CA ASN A 191 14.26 18.61 22.25
C ASN A 191 12.98 17.89 21.78
N GLN A 192 12.15 18.58 20.99
CA GLN A 192 10.85 18.07 20.53
C GLN A 192 10.95 17.36 19.19
N LYS A 193 10.32 16.18 19.08
CA LYS A 193 10.11 15.47 17.81
C LYS A 193 8.61 15.52 17.47
N LYS A 194 8.25 16.14 16.34
CA LYS A 194 6.84 16.29 15.92
C LYS A 194 6.35 15.05 15.17
N ILE A 195 5.20 14.51 15.56
CA ILE A 195 4.47 13.47 14.83
C ILE A 195 3.12 14.04 14.39
N ARG A 196 2.74 13.77 13.14
CA ARG A 196 1.42 14.09 12.59
C ARG A 196 0.71 12.79 12.22
N PHE A 197 -0.55 12.69 12.61
CA PHE A 197 -1.45 11.58 12.27
C PHE A 197 -2.50 12.04 11.26
N HIS A 198 -2.66 11.31 10.17
CA HIS A 198 -3.73 11.48 9.19
C HIS A 198 -4.76 10.38 9.42
N ARG A 199 -5.52 10.51 10.52
CA ARG A 199 -6.52 9.51 10.91
C ARG A 199 -7.63 9.41 9.86
N ARG A 200 -7.99 8.18 9.52
CA ARG A 200 -9.16 7.87 8.71
C ARG A 200 -10.29 7.51 9.66
N PHE A 201 -11.23 8.44 9.83
CA PHE A 201 -12.44 8.16 10.59
C PHE A 201 -13.42 7.40 9.69
N SER A 202 -13.71 6.14 10.02
CA SER A 202 -14.72 5.32 9.31
C SER A 202 -16.11 5.94 9.40
N THR A 203 -16.37 6.70 10.47
CA THR A 203 -17.60 7.48 10.66
C THR A 203 -17.48 8.87 10.05
N MET A 204 -17.67 8.95 8.74
CA MET A 204 -18.14 10.20 8.14
C MET A 204 -19.55 10.46 8.69
N ARG A 205 -19.88 11.71 9.07
CA ARG A 205 -21.25 12.11 9.42
C ARG A 205 -22.22 11.43 8.44
N ARG A 206 -23.19 10.66 8.95
CA ARG A 206 -24.37 10.26 8.17
C ARG A 206 -25.19 11.53 7.89
N ARG A 207 -24.73 12.37 6.97
CA ARG A 207 -25.69 13.08 6.13
C ARG A 207 -26.34 11.97 5.31
N LEU A 208 -27.65 11.83 5.42
CA LEU A 208 -28.43 11.05 4.48
C LEU A 208 -28.24 11.70 3.10
N VAL A 209 -27.19 11.31 2.39
CA VAL A 209 -27.09 11.56 0.96
C VAL A 209 -27.98 10.50 0.33
N PRO A 210 -29.00 10.88 -0.45
CA PRO A 210 -29.73 9.91 -1.24
C PRO A 210 -28.72 9.30 -2.22
N VAL A 211 -28.18 8.14 -1.88
CA VAL A 211 -27.60 7.24 -2.88
C VAL A 211 -28.77 6.98 -3.83
N PRO A 212 -28.69 7.34 -5.12
CA PRO A 212 -29.73 6.93 -6.05
C PRO A 212 -29.81 5.42 -5.92
N ALA A 213 -30.90 4.94 -5.35
CA ALA A 213 -31.19 3.52 -5.30
C ALA A 213 -30.99 3.06 -6.73
N LYS A 214 -30.01 2.19 -6.98
CA LYS A 214 -29.81 1.59 -8.31
C LYS A 214 -31.20 1.24 -8.78
N LYS A 215 -31.70 1.91 -9.83
CA LYS A 215 -33.01 1.61 -10.40
C LYS A 215 -33.03 0.09 -10.51
N ARG A 216 -33.96 -0.57 -9.83
CA ARG A 216 -34.07 -2.04 -9.94
C ARG A 216 -34.11 -2.33 -11.43
N ARG A 217 -33.12 -3.07 -11.93
CA ARG A 217 -33.07 -3.44 -13.35
C ARG A 217 -34.43 -4.00 -13.71
N SER A 218 -35.07 -3.43 -14.72
CA SER A 218 -36.40 -3.83 -15.15
C SER A 218 -36.39 -5.32 -15.42
N GLN A 219 -37.16 -6.07 -14.64
CA GLN A 219 -37.25 -7.52 -14.81
C GLN A 219 -38.19 -7.83 -15.96
N GLU A 220 -37.95 -8.95 -16.61
CA GLU A 220 -38.84 -9.49 -17.63
C GLU A 220 -40.26 -9.65 -17.04
N GLN A 221 -41.29 -9.10 -17.71
CA GLN A 221 -42.65 -9.18 -17.18
C GLN A 221 -43.23 -10.59 -17.34
N ARG A 222 -42.82 -11.32 -18.39
CA ARG A 222 -43.20 -12.71 -18.65
C ARG A 222 -41.96 -13.51 -19.08
N PRO A 223 -41.68 -14.67 -18.47
CA PRO A 223 -40.54 -15.51 -18.87
C PRO A 223 -40.50 -15.77 -20.39
N GLY A 224 -39.41 -15.39 -21.06
CA GLY A 224 -39.17 -15.58 -22.49
C GLY A 224 -39.76 -14.51 -23.43
N GLU A 225 -40.27 -13.40 -22.90
CA GLU A 225 -40.67 -12.21 -23.66
C GLU A 225 -39.49 -11.61 -24.44
N TRP A 226 -38.33 -11.45 -23.81
CA TRP A 226 -37.15 -10.88 -24.46
C TRP A 226 -36.61 -11.77 -25.58
N GLN A 227 -36.69 -13.09 -25.38
CA GLN A 227 -36.30 -14.06 -26.41
C GLN A 227 -37.19 -13.98 -27.66
N ARG A 228 -38.48 -13.70 -27.50
CA ARG A 228 -39.41 -13.55 -28.64
C ARG A 228 -39.20 -12.27 -29.43
N GLN A 229 -38.63 -11.24 -28.81
CA GLN A 229 -38.33 -9.95 -29.45
C GLN A 229 -37.03 -9.97 -30.24
N TRP A 230 -36.13 -10.93 -29.96
CA TRP A 230 -34.86 -11.07 -30.65
C TRP A 230 -35.04 -11.58 -32.08
N GLN A 231 -34.68 -10.75 -33.05
CA GLN A 231 -34.69 -11.08 -34.47
C GLN A 231 -33.30 -11.49 -34.96
N GLY A 232 -32.23 -10.90 -34.41
CA GLY A 232 -30.84 -11.30 -34.68
C GLY A 232 -30.34 -10.98 -36.09
N HIS A 233 -31.07 -10.17 -36.87
CA HIS A 233 -30.73 -9.85 -38.26
C HIS A 233 -29.64 -8.77 -38.38
N MET A 234 -29.58 -7.83 -37.43
CA MET A 234 -28.58 -6.76 -37.39
C MET A 234 -28.05 -6.64 -35.97
N ILE A 235 -26.95 -7.33 -35.68
CA ILE A 235 -26.31 -7.30 -34.37
C ILE A 235 -25.24 -6.20 -34.29
N CYS A 236 -25.14 -5.54 -33.15
CA CYS A 236 -24.06 -4.57 -32.89
C CYS A 236 -23.54 -4.69 -31.46
N SER A 237 -22.36 -4.13 -31.21
CA SER A 237 -21.75 -4.04 -29.89
C SER A 237 -22.36 -2.92 -29.03
N TYR A 238 -22.08 -2.97 -27.73
CA TYR A 238 -22.41 -1.92 -26.78
C TYR A 238 -21.20 -0.98 -26.59
N PRO A 239 -21.26 0.29 -27.06
CA PRO A 239 -20.08 1.16 -27.15
C PRO A 239 -19.27 1.36 -25.85
N PRO A 240 -19.89 1.44 -24.65
CA PRO A 240 -19.13 1.53 -23.41
C PRO A 240 -18.25 0.30 -23.11
N GLU A 241 -18.63 -0.88 -23.60
CA GLU A 241 -17.80 -2.09 -23.49
C GLU A 241 -16.65 -2.06 -24.49
N ASP A 242 -16.88 -1.54 -25.70
CA ASP A 242 -15.85 -1.39 -26.73
C ASP A 242 -14.73 -0.46 -26.24
N ILE A 243 -15.06 0.67 -25.59
CA ILE A 243 -14.08 1.57 -24.95
C ILE A 243 -13.24 0.83 -23.89
N VAL A 244 -13.84 -0.09 -23.13
CA VAL A 244 -13.13 -0.88 -22.11
C VAL A 244 -12.17 -1.88 -22.77
N ILE A 245 -12.59 -2.52 -23.86
CA ILE A 245 -11.77 -3.47 -24.64
C ILE A 245 -10.60 -2.73 -25.30
N GLU A 246 -10.83 -1.58 -25.92
CA GLU A 246 -9.78 -0.74 -26.52
C GLU A 246 -8.79 -0.21 -25.47
N GLY A 247 -9.31 0.32 -24.37
CA GLY A 247 -8.49 0.77 -23.24
C GLY A 247 -7.61 -0.36 -22.69
N TRP A 248 -8.12 -1.59 -22.66
CA TRP A 248 -7.34 -2.76 -22.32
C TRP A 248 -6.29 -3.11 -23.38
N GLY A 249 -6.65 -3.06 -24.66
CA GLY A 249 -5.71 -3.24 -25.78
C GLY A 249 -4.52 -2.28 -25.67
N HIS A 250 -4.77 -0.99 -25.40
CA HIS A 250 -3.72 0.00 -25.16
C HIS A 250 -2.85 -0.32 -23.94
N TYR A 251 -3.46 -0.73 -22.83
CA TYR A 251 -2.75 -1.14 -21.63
C TYR A 251 -1.80 -2.33 -21.90
N ILE A 252 -2.27 -3.33 -22.65
CA ILE A 252 -1.47 -4.49 -23.04
C ILE A 252 -0.32 -4.08 -23.94
N LYS A 253 -0.56 -3.27 -24.97
CA LYS A 253 0.49 -2.75 -25.86
C LYS A 253 1.59 -2.05 -25.05
N LYS A 254 1.22 -1.24 -24.04
CA LYS A 254 2.16 -0.59 -23.12
C LYS A 254 2.94 -1.59 -22.25
N LYS A 255 2.25 -2.55 -21.62
CA LYS A 255 2.87 -3.53 -20.73
C LYS A 255 3.82 -4.48 -21.48
N ALA A 256 3.41 -4.94 -22.67
CA ALA A 256 4.26 -5.74 -23.54
C ALA A 256 5.53 -4.98 -23.97
N GLY A 257 5.40 -3.69 -24.29
CA GLY A 257 6.55 -2.82 -24.57
C GLY A 257 7.51 -2.69 -23.38
N GLN A 258 7.00 -2.58 -22.14
CA GLN A 258 7.83 -2.54 -20.94
C GLN A 258 8.59 -3.85 -20.68
N ILE A 259 7.93 -4.99 -20.87
CA ILE A 259 8.55 -6.32 -20.69
C ILE A 259 9.69 -6.51 -21.69
N LEU A 260 9.47 -6.12 -22.93
CA LEU A 260 10.50 -6.13 -23.96
C LEU A 260 11.69 -5.21 -23.65
N ALA A 261 11.42 -4.01 -23.12
CA ALA A 261 12.48 -3.10 -22.69
C ALA A 261 13.31 -3.70 -21.54
N ALA A 262 12.67 -4.43 -20.61
CA ALA A 262 13.35 -5.09 -19.50
C ALA A 262 14.20 -6.30 -19.96
N GLU A 263 13.73 -7.10 -20.91
CA GLU A 263 14.51 -8.21 -21.50
C GLU A 263 15.80 -7.73 -22.18
N ASN A 264 15.75 -6.53 -22.79
CA ASN A 264 16.88 -5.90 -23.46
C ASN A 264 17.69 -4.96 -22.55
N SER A 265 17.49 -5.02 -21.24
CA SER A 265 18.25 -4.20 -20.29
C SER A 265 19.69 -4.70 -20.18
N ARG A 266 20.63 -3.76 -20.25
CA ARG A 266 22.04 -4.00 -19.96
C ARG A 266 22.44 -3.26 -18.70
N THR A 267 23.28 -3.89 -17.89
CA THR A 267 23.84 -3.26 -16.71
C THR A 267 25.24 -2.75 -17.03
N VAL A 268 25.48 -1.46 -16.82
CA VAL A 268 26.76 -0.80 -17.10
C VAL A 268 27.28 -0.07 -15.86
N PRO A 269 28.60 0.09 -15.70
CA PRO A 269 29.15 0.91 -14.62
C PRO A 269 28.66 2.36 -14.73
N PHE A 270 28.26 2.93 -13.60
CA PHE A 270 27.88 4.33 -13.48
C PHE A 270 29.09 5.21 -13.83
N THR A 271 28.86 6.14 -14.75
CA THR A 271 29.86 7.13 -15.16
C THR A 271 29.36 8.53 -14.87
N SER A 272 28.29 8.95 -15.56
CA SER A 272 27.77 10.32 -15.50
C SER A 272 26.24 10.44 -15.49
N SER A 273 25.51 9.35 -15.76
CA SER A 273 24.04 9.34 -15.79
C SER A 273 23.50 8.11 -15.07
N LEU A 274 22.35 8.27 -14.43
CA LEU A 274 21.62 7.17 -13.79
C LEU A 274 20.87 6.28 -14.81
N MET A 275 20.88 6.65 -16.10
CA MET A 275 20.18 5.95 -17.17
C MET A 275 18.72 5.64 -16.76
N ASP A 276 18.28 4.38 -16.81
CA ASP A 276 16.94 3.96 -16.40
C ASP A 276 16.84 3.54 -14.92
N GLY A 277 17.92 3.71 -14.16
CA GLY A 277 17.96 3.49 -12.70
C GLY A 277 19.15 2.66 -12.24
N ILE A 278 19.37 2.62 -10.92
CA ILE A 278 20.47 1.86 -10.30
C ILE A 278 20.13 0.37 -10.26
N ASP A 279 21.05 -0.47 -10.72
CA ASP A 279 20.98 -1.91 -10.51
C ASP A 279 21.52 -2.27 -9.14
N LEU A 280 20.64 -2.25 -8.13
CA LEU A 280 21.01 -2.57 -6.75
C LEU A 280 21.66 -3.96 -6.62
N ARG A 281 21.20 -4.95 -7.40
CA ARG A 281 21.70 -6.32 -7.27
C ARG A 281 23.14 -6.40 -7.76
N GLU A 282 23.42 -5.85 -8.93
CA GLU A 282 24.77 -5.87 -9.50
C GLU A 282 25.71 -4.95 -8.72
N THR A 283 25.20 -3.81 -8.24
CA THR A 283 25.94 -2.91 -7.35
C THR A 283 26.35 -3.59 -6.05
N ILE A 284 25.45 -4.36 -5.41
CA ILE A 284 25.78 -5.11 -4.19
C ILE A 284 26.76 -6.25 -4.50
N ARG A 285 26.60 -6.93 -5.63
CA ARG A 285 27.50 -8.02 -6.05
C ARG A 285 28.93 -7.54 -6.22
N ASN A 286 29.10 -6.35 -6.81
CA ASN A 286 30.39 -5.73 -7.08
C ASN A 286 30.72 -4.62 -6.07
N TRP A 287 30.17 -4.69 -4.86
CA TRP A 287 30.33 -3.65 -3.83
C TRP A 287 31.80 -3.41 -3.46
N HIS A 288 32.62 -4.46 -3.54
CA HIS A 288 34.06 -4.43 -3.29
C HIS A 288 34.83 -3.55 -4.30
N GLU A 289 34.30 -3.30 -5.49
CA GLU A 289 34.93 -2.45 -6.51
C GLU A 289 34.67 -0.95 -6.28
N GLY A 290 33.77 -0.59 -5.35
CA GLY A 290 33.37 0.80 -5.11
C GLY A 290 32.63 1.46 -6.28
N LYS A 291 32.15 0.66 -7.25
CA LYS A 291 31.45 1.15 -8.45
C LYS A 291 29.95 0.93 -8.30
N LEU A 292 29.18 1.94 -8.70
CA LEU A 292 27.74 1.81 -8.86
C LEU A 292 27.45 1.26 -10.25
N TYR A 293 26.40 0.45 -10.38
CA TYR A 293 25.95 -0.09 -11.64
C TYR A 293 24.55 0.45 -11.96
N VAL A 294 24.33 0.88 -13.20
CA VAL A 294 23.07 1.43 -13.69
C VAL A 294 22.52 0.59 -14.84
N LYS A 295 21.20 0.60 -14.99
CA LYS A 295 20.49 -0.11 -16.05
C LYS A 295 20.28 0.81 -17.24
N GLU A 296 20.63 0.32 -18.41
CA GLU A 296 20.30 0.89 -19.70
C GLU A 296 19.28 -0.02 -20.38
N ASN A 297 18.04 0.41 -20.47
CA ASN A 297 16.98 -0.25 -21.23
C ASN A 297 17.04 0.26 -22.66
N TRP A 298 17.43 -0.60 -23.59
CA TRP A 298 17.32 -0.24 -25.00
C TRP A 298 15.86 -0.29 -25.42
N SER A 299 15.32 0.83 -25.91
CA SER A 299 14.02 0.83 -26.56
C SER A 299 14.10 -0.04 -27.81
N LEU A 300 13.44 -1.19 -27.80
CA LEU A 300 13.31 -2.00 -29.01
C LEU A 300 12.58 -1.20 -30.10
N ARG A 301 13.07 -1.30 -31.35
CA ARG A 301 12.35 -0.78 -32.51
C ARG A 301 11.09 -1.61 -32.74
N GLY A 302 9.93 -1.01 -32.52
CA GLY A 302 8.63 -1.58 -32.87
C GLY A 302 7.61 -1.41 -31.76
N LYS A 303 6.40 -0.95 -32.12
CA LYS A 303 5.24 -0.96 -31.23
C LYS A 303 4.57 -2.33 -31.30
N VAL A 304 3.75 -2.66 -30.31
CA VAL A 304 2.85 -3.81 -30.40
C VAL A 304 1.65 -3.40 -31.27
N GLY A 305 1.43 -4.10 -32.38
CA GLY A 305 0.36 -3.79 -33.34
C GLY A 305 -0.92 -4.52 -33.00
N SER A 306 -0.86 -5.85 -33.01
CA SER A 306 -1.99 -6.72 -32.72
C SER A 306 -1.91 -7.33 -31.32
N VAL A 307 -3.07 -7.54 -30.72
CA VAL A 307 -3.23 -8.19 -29.39
C VAL A 307 -4.16 -9.38 -29.54
N VAL A 308 -3.76 -10.54 -29.05
CA VAL A 308 -4.57 -11.77 -29.03
C VAL A 308 -4.76 -12.20 -27.59
N LEU A 309 -6.01 -12.38 -27.17
CA LEU A 309 -6.37 -12.85 -25.83
C LEU A 309 -7.17 -14.15 -25.92
N ILE A 310 -6.67 -15.20 -25.29
CA ILE A 310 -7.31 -16.50 -25.22
C ILE A 310 -7.68 -16.80 -23.77
N PHE A 311 -8.98 -16.82 -23.46
CA PHE A 311 -9.49 -17.26 -22.16
C PHE A 311 -9.61 -18.77 -22.09
N ASP A 312 -10.04 -19.40 -23.19
CA ASP A 312 -10.33 -20.82 -23.31
C ASP A 312 -10.02 -21.27 -24.74
N GLU A 313 -9.17 -22.28 -24.93
CA GLU A 313 -8.78 -22.77 -26.26
C GLU A 313 -9.92 -23.48 -27.00
N ASP A 314 -11.01 -23.82 -26.29
CA ASP A 314 -12.20 -24.53 -26.81
C ASP A 314 -11.80 -25.82 -27.53
N LEU A 315 -11.18 -26.74 -26.77
CA LEU A 315 -10.80 -28.08 -27.21
C LEU A 315 -11.80 -29.11 -26.66
N PRO A 316 -12.98 -29.29 -27.28
CA PRO A 316 -13.90 -30.34 -26.86
C PRO A 316 -13.32 -31.73 -27.17
N ALA A 317 -13.67 -32.73 -26.37
CA ALA A 317 -13.47 -34.13 -26.74
C ALA A 317 -14.36 -34.48 -27.95
N GLU A 318 -14.01 -35.51 -28.74
CA GLU A 318 -14.73 -35.90 -29.98
C GLU A 318 -16.25 -36.10 -29.81
N SER A 319 -16.73 -36.27 -28.57
CA SER A 319 -18.15 -36.46 -28.23
C SER A 319 -18.85 -35.24 -27.61
N GLU A 320 -18.16 -34.12 -27.39
CA GLU A 320 -18.71 -32.92 -26.75
C GLU A 320 -18.97 -31.80 -27.75
N ALA A 321 -20.06 -31.06 -27.56
CA ALA A 321 -20.35 -29.88 -28.37
C ALA A 321 -19.35 -28.74 -28.06
N GLU A 322 -18.96 -27.99 -29.10
CA GLU A 322 -18.13 -26.78 -28.94
C GLU A 322 -18.78 -25.81 -27.94
N ARG A 323 -18.01 -25.30 -26.97
CA ARG A 323 -18.53 -24.36 -25.96
C ARG A 323 -18.66 -22.95 -26.53
N PHE A 324 -17.81 -22.61 -27.50
CA PHE A 324 -17.77 -21.29 -28.13
C PHE A 324 -17.92 -21.41 -29.66
N PRO A 325 -19.08 -21.86 -30.17
CA PRO A 325 -19.27 -22.13 -31.60
C PRO A 325 -19.47 -20.85 -32.43
N TRP A 326 -19.79 -19.72 -31.81
CA TRP A 326 -20.10 -18.48 -32.51
C TRP A 326 -18.80 -17.75 -32.87
N ARG A 327 -18.56 -17.56 -34.17
CA ARG A 327 -17.32 -17.03 -34.74
C ARG A 327 -17.65 -15.80 -35.57
N VAL A 328 -17.04 -14.67 -35.23
CA VAL A 328 -17.38 -13.39 -35.86
C VAL A 328 -16.14 -12.54 -36.06
N THR A 329 -16.19 -11.73 -37.12
CA THR A 329 -15.26 -10.64 -37.38
C THR A 329 -16.06 -9.33 -37.36
N TRP A 330 -15.70 -8.40 -36.48
CA TRP A 330 -16.25 -7.06 -36.34
C TRP A 330 -15.25 -6.03 -36.83
N LEU A 331 -15.73 -5.12 -37.67
CA LEU A 331 -14.97 -3.97 -38.12
C LEU A 331 -15.24 -2.81 -37.17
N GLY A 332 -14.21 -2.01 -36.88
CA GLY A 332 -14.37 -0.80 -36.09
C GLY A 332 -15.32 0.20 -36.78
N GLU A 333 -16.33 0.69 -36.07
CA GLU A 333 -17.27 1.70 -36.56
C GLU A 333 -16.64 3.11 -36.55
N HIS A 334 -15.63 3.32 -35.69
CA HIS A 334 -14.93 4.59 -35.51
C HIS A 334 -13.43 4.50 -35.79
N GLU A 335 -12.80 5.61 -36.21
CA GLU A 335 -11.37 5.66 -36.56
C GLU A 335 -10.41 5.29 -35.41
N GLN A 336 -10.90 5.33 -34.17
CA GLN A 336 -10.15 5.01 -32.95
C GLN A 336 -10.37 3.58 -32.47
N GLU A 337 -11.22 2.80 -33.15
CA GLU A 337 -11.51 1.41 -32.82
C GLU A 337 -10.57 0.47 -33.58
N SER A 338 -10.28 -0.68 -32.98
CA SER A 338 -9.55 -1.76 -33.63
C SER A 338 -10.55 -2.70 -34.30
N ASP A 339 -10.16 -3.30 -35.44
CA ASP A 339 -10.89 -4.46 -35.94
C ASP A 339 -10.71 -5.63 -34.97
N MET A 340 -11.80 -6.37 -34.75
CA MET A 340 -11.84 -7.47 -33.80
C MET A 340 -12.32 -8.75 -34.47
N ALA A 341 -11.66 -9.86 -34.22
CA ALA A 341 -12.20 -11.17 -34.55
C ALA A 341 -12.20 -12.07 -33.31
N PHE A 342 -13.28 -12.82 -33.10
CA PHE A 342 -13.47 -13.56 -31.86
C PHE A 342 -14.31 -14.81 -32.05
N TYR A 343 -14.20 -15.71 -31.07
CA TYR A 343 -15.12 -16.81 -30.87
C TYR A 343 -15.73 -16.75 -29.47
N ALA A 344 -17.04 -16.99 -29.38
CA ALA A 344 -17.83 -16.76 -28.18
C ALA A 344 -19.00 -17.74 -28.05
N THR A 345 -19.70 -17.68 -26.92
CA THR A 345 -20.99 -18.36 -26.74
C THR A 345 -22.04 -17.74 -27.69
N PRO A 346 -23.00 -18.51 -28.21
CA PRO A 346 -23.99 -18.00 -29.16
C PRO A 346 -24.77 -16.79 -28.63
N SER A 347 -24.93 -15.78 -29.48
CA SER A 347 -25.87 -14.69 -29.24
C SER A 347 -27.31 -15.21 -29.28
N GLY A 348 -28.20 -14.61 -28.47
CA GLY A 348 -29.63 -14.96 -28.43
C GLY A 348 -29.97 -16.13 -27.49
N GLN A 349 -29.05 -16.60 -26.65
CA GLN A 349 -29.32 -17.64 -25.65
C GLN A 349 -29.61 -17.08 -24.25
N HIS A 350 -28.83 -16.08 -23.83
CA HIS A 350 -28.96 -15.46 -22.51
C HIS A 350 -29.33 -13.99 -22.66
N PHE A 351 -30.52 -13.60 -22.20
CA PHE A 351 -31.01 -12.22 -22.28
C PHE A 351 -30.91 -11.52 -20.94
N VAL A 352 -30.46 -10.26 -20.95
CA VAL A 352 -30.40 -9.39 -19.76
C VAL A 352 -31.35 -8.19 -19.85
N GLY A 353 -31.93 -7.97 -21.04
CA GLY A 353 -32.90 -6.95 -21.35
C GLY A 353 -33.50 -7.17 -22.75
N PRO A 354 -34.49 -6.35 -23.15
CA PRO A 354 -35.13 -6.46 -24.46
C PRO A 354 -34.11 -6.18 -25.57
N GLY A 355 -33.89 -7.15 -26.46
CA GLY A 355 -32.89 -7.03 -27.53
C GLY A 355 -31.42 -7.05 -27.06
N ILE A 356 -31.14 -7.46 -25.81
CA ILE A 356 -29.78 -7.48 -25.25
C ILE A 356 -29.42 -8.91 -24.86
N SER A 357 -28.49 -9.52 -25.60
CA SER A 357 -27.95 -10.84 -25.30
C SER A 357 -26.58 -10.73 -24.63
N ARG A 358 -26.40 -11.44 -23.52
CA ARG A 358 -25.13 -11.54 -22.82
C ARG A 358 -24.34 -12.73 -23.32
N CYS A 359 -23.12 -12.48 -23.79
CA CYS A 359 -22.21 -13.48 -24.33
C CYS A 359 -20.90 -13.53 -23.54
N GLN A 360 -20.14 -14.60 -23.72
CA GLN A 360 -18.81 -14.77 -23.16
C GLN A 360 -17.81 -15.10 -24.26
N TYR A 361 -16.68 -14.39 -24.28
CA TYR A 361 -15.57 -14.70 -25.17
C TYR A 361 -14.86 -15.99 -24.73
N GLY A 362 -14.54 -16.83 -25.72
CA GLY A 362 -13.52 -17.87 -25.60
C GLY A 362 -12.13 -17.30 -25.92
N GLY A 363 -12.05 -16.44 -26.93
CA GLY A 363 -10.86 -15.67 -27.26
C GLY A 363 -11.14 -14.64 -28.36
N PHE A 364 -10.31 -13.60 -28.43
CA PHE A 364 -10.41 -12.56 -29.44
C PHE A 364 -9.04 -12.02 -29.84
N MET A 365 -8.97 -11.44 -31.05
CA MET A 365 -7.86 -10.62 -31.53
C MET A 365 -8.32 -9.19 -31.75
N LEU A 366 -7.43 -8.23 -31.50
CA LEU A 366 -7.59 -6.82 -31.83
C LEU A 366 -6.44 -6.39 -32.74
N THR A 367 -6.76 -5.71 -33.83
CA THR A 367 -5.76 -5.15 -34.75
C THR A 367 -6.16 -3.76 -35.23
N TYR A 368 -5.16 -2.89 -35.39
CA TYR A 368 -5.32 -1.51 -35.83
C TYR A 368 -4.38 -1.26 -37.03
N PRO A 369 -4.74 -0.43 -38.02
CA PRO A 369 -5.97 0.38 -38.21
C PRO A 369 -7.28 -0.43 -38.46
N PRO A 370 -8.47 0.17 -38.24
CA PRO A 370 -9.76 -0.49 -38.51
C PRO A 370 -10.09 -0.60 -40.01
N MET A 371 -11.20 -1.29 -40.32
CA MET A 371 -11.80 -1.46 -41.65
C MET A 371 -10.94 -2.23 -42.65
N ARG A 372 -10.10 -3.17 -42.18
CA ARG A 372 -9.18 -3.95 -43.03
C ARG A 372 -9.33 -5.45 -42.88
N VAL A 373 -9.83 -5.93 -41.73
CA VAL A 373 -9.90 -7.37 -41.46
C VAL A 373 -11.08 -8.02 -42.18
N TYR A 374 -10.79 -8.88 -43.17
CA TYR A 374 -11.81 -9.73 -43.79
C TYR A 374 -12.23 -10.86 -42.85
N ASP A 375 -13.31 -11.58 -43.19
CA ASP A 375 -13.78 -12.68 -42.34
C ASP A 375 -12.76 -13.81 -42.24
N ILE A 376 -11.94 -13.74 -41.19
CA ILE A 376 -10.85 -14.67 -40.95
C ILE A 376 -11.35 -16.09 -40.75
N TRP A 377 -12.64 -16.30 -40.43
CA TRP A 377 -13.22 -17.62 -40.15
C TRP A 377 -13.61 -18.38 -41.40
N GLN A 378 -13.87 -17.68 -42.51
CA GLN A 378 -14.20 -18.27 -43.81
C GLN A 378 -13.02 -18.26 -44.78
N ASP A 379 -11.99 -17.45 -44.49
CA ASP A 379 -10.79 -17.36 -45.33
C ASP A 379 -9.94 -18.64 -45.26
N SER A 380 -9.82 -19.33 -46.39
CA SER A 380 -9.07 -20.59 -46.50
C SER A 380 -7.58 -20.44 -46.24
N PHE A 381 -7.03 -19.23 -46.31
CA PHE A 381 -5.64 -18.95 -45.97
C PHE A 381 -5.28 -19.36 -44.53
N PHE A 382 -6.25 -19.30 -43.60
CA PHE A 382 -6.03 -19.65 -42.20
C PHE A 382 -6.42 -21.09 -41.84
N ASP A 383 -6.78 -21.94 -42.81
CA ASP A 383 -7.17 -23.35 -42.57
C ASP A 383 -6.00 -24.22 -42.11
N ILE A 384 -4.77 -23.73 -42.24
CA ILE A 384 -3.57 -24.35 -41.67
C ILE A 384 -3.59 -24.37 -40.12
N ALA A 385 -4.42 -23.54 -39.47
CA ALA A 385 -4.58 -23.52 -38.02
C ALA A 385 -5.35 -24.76 -37.52
N SER A 386 -4.84 -25.44 -36.50
CA SER A 386 -5.53 -26.58 -35.88
C SER A 386 -6.61 -26.16 -34.89
N THR A 387 -6.52 -24.96 -34.32
CA THR A 387 -7.42 -24.47 -33.28
C THR A 387 -7.90 -23.05 -33.58
N LYS A 388 -9.03 -22.65 -32.97
CA LYS A 388 -9.55 -21.27 -33.07
C LYS A 388 -8.53 -20.26 -32.54
N SER A 389 -7.83 -20.60 -31.46
CA SER A 389 -6.76 -19.77 -30.88
C SER A 389 -5.57 -19.59 -31.83
N GLU A 390 -5.14 -20.65 -32.54
CA GLU A 390 -4.11 -20.56 -33.57
C GLU A 390 -4.58 -19.70 -34.75
N ARG A 391 -5.84 -19.86 -35.17
CA ARG A 391 -6.42 -19.07 -36.27
C ARG A 391 -6.41 -17.58 -35.98
N LEU A 392 -6.82 -17.18 -34.77
CA LEU A 392 -6.72 -15.80 -34.29
C LEU A 392 -5.28 -15.28 -34.28
N LEU A 393 -4.32 -16.11 -33.89
CA LEU A 393 -2.91 -15.72 -33.87
C LEU A 393 -2.33 -15.54 -35.28
N LEU A 394 -2.68 -16.40 -36.24
CA LEU A 394 -2.25 -16.24 -37.63
C LEU A 394 -2.85 -15.00 -38.27
N ALA A 395 -4.15 -14.77 -38.07
CA ALA A 395 -4.78 -13.54 -38.52
C ALA A 395 -4.12 -12.31 -37.87
N ALA A 396 -3.80 -12.39 -36.57
CA ALA A 396 -3.05 -11.32 -35.91
C ALA A 396 -1.63 -11.15 -36.46
N ILE A 397 -0.98 -12.17 -37.01
CA ILE A 397 0.33 -12.05 -37.67
C ILE A 397 0.19 -11.34 -39.02
N ASP A 398 -0.81 -11.73 -39.80
CA ASP A 398 -1.05 -11.23 -41.16
C ASP A 398 -1.48 -9.75 -41.15
N TYR A 399 -2.50 -9.41 -40.36
CA TYR A 399 -3.06 -8.06 -40.30
C TYR A 399 -2.27 -7.07 -39.42
N CYS A 400 -1.16 -7.50 -38.79
CA CYS A 400 -0.35 -6.62 -37.94
C CYS A 400 0.55 -5.72 -38.79
N GLU A 401 0.40 -4.40 -38.66
CA GLU A 401 1.32 -3.47 -39.32
C GLU A 401 2.66 -3.34 -38.58
N GLN A 402 2.66 -3.52 -37.27
CA GLN A 402 3.87 -3.35 -36.45
C GLN A 402 4.71 -4.63 -36.34
N ALA A 403 5.93 -4.54 -35.85
CA ALA A 403 6.84 -5.70 -35.78
C ALA A 403 6.49 -6.70 -34.65
N GLN A 404 5.60 -6.32 -33.72
CA GLN A 404 5.37 -7.08 -32.49
C GLN A 404 3.89 -7.38 -32.28
N ILE A 405 3.62 -8.58 -31.77
CA ILE A 405 2.27 -9.10 -31.49
C ILE A 405 2.25 -9.60 -30.05
N ALA A 406 1.29 -9.14 -29.25
CA ALA A 406 1.11 -9.63 -27.89
C ALA A 406 0.12 -10.80 -27.89
N TYR A 407 0.54 -11.95 -27.39
CA TYR A 407 -0.28 -13.16 -27.26
C TYR A 407 -0.46 -13.49 -25.78
N ILE A 408 -1.70 -13.40 -25.30
CA ILE A 408 -2.07 -13.59 -23.90
C ILE A 408 -2.94 -14.83 -23.80
N ALA A 409 -2.44 -15.86 -23.11
CA ALA A 409 -3.13 -17.13 -22.95
C ALA A 409 -2.64 -17.86 -21.71
N ALA A 410 -3.30 -18.97 -21.36
CA ALA A 410 -2.83 -19.88 -20.31
C ALA A 410 -1.58 -20.68 -20.74
N LYS A 411 -1.46 -20.98 -22.04
CA LYS A 411 -0.35 -21.73 -22.62
C LYS A 411 0.34 -20.90 -23.70
N PRO A 412 1.66 -21.05 -23.89
CA PRO A 412 2.36 -20.43 -25.01
C PRO A 412 1.87 -21.00 -26.35
N PRO A 413 1.98 -20.23 -27.45
CA PRO A 413 1.60 -20.72 -28.77
C PRO A 413 2.59 -21.80 -29.24
N ARG A 414 2.15 -22.66 -30.16
CA ARG A 414 3.01 -23.70 -30.72
C ARG A 414 4.22 -23.09 -31.45
N SER A 415 5.33 -23.82 -31.46
CA SER A 415 6.62 -23.37 -32.03
C SER A 415 6.53 -22.99 -33.52
N TRP A 416 5.65 -23.65 -34.28
CA TRP A 416 5.45 -23.34 -35.69
C TRP A 416 4.88 -21.93 -35.91
N CYS A 417 4.03 -21.41 -35.01
CA CYS A 417 3.52 -20.04 -35.06
C CYS A 417 4.65 -19.01 -34.98
N HIS A 418 5.69 -19.28 -34.17
CA HIS A 418 6.89 -18.45 -34.12
C HIS A 418 7.68 -18.48 -35.43
N THR A 419 7.70 -19.63 -36.11
CA THR A 419 8.35 -19.77 -37.41
C THR A 419 7.61 -18.94 -38.47
N VAL A 420 6.28 -19.01 -38.49
CA VAL A 420 5.44 -18.19 -39.38
C VAL A 420 5.65 -16.71 -39.10
N ALA A 421 5.53 -16.27 -37.84
CA ALA A 421 5.77 -14.89 -37.46
C ALA A 421 7.16 -14.38 -37.91
N SER A 422 8.20 -15.21 -37.75
CA SER A 422 9.56 -14.86 -38.17
C SER A 422 9.68 -14.66 -39.69
N ARG A 423 8.96 -15.45 -40.51
CA ARG A 423 8.91 -15.25 -41.97
C ARG A 423 8.27 -13.92 -42.36
N TYR A 424 7.26 -13.49 -41.61
CA TYR A 424 6.62 -12.17 -41.75
C TYR A 424 7.39 -11.04 -41.04
N ARG A 425 8.61 -11.31 -40.54
CA ARG A 425 9.44 -10.38 -39.77
C ARG A 425 8.72 -9.82 -38.52
N LYS A 426 7.85 -10.63 -37.93
CA LYS A 426 7.10 -10.33 -36.71
C LYS A 426 7.65 -11.13 -35.52
N LYS A 427 7.58 -10.56 -34.32
CA LYS A 427 7.91 -11.23 -33.05
C LYS A 427 6.65 -11.39 -32.21
N ILE A 428 6.38 -12.62 -31.76
CA ILE A 428 5.31 -12.93 -30.82
C ILE A 428 5.85 -12.76 -29.39
N ILE A 429 5.14 -11.98 -28.58
CA ILE A 429 5.41 -11.76 -27.16
C ILE A 429 4.35 -12.54 -26.38
N TYR A 430 4.76 -13.63 -25.74
CA TYR A 430 3.85 -14.41 -24.90
C TYR A 430 3.75 -13.80 -23.50
N LEU A 431 2.53 -13.53 -23.04
CA LEU A 431 2.25 -13.10 -21.68
C LEU A 431 1.27 -14.09 -21.02
N PRO A 432 1.65 -14.78 -19.94
CA PRO A 432 0.74 -15.64 -19.21
C PRO A 432 -0.50 -14.86 -18.73
N ILE A 433 -1.70 -15.40 -18.98
CA ILE A 433 -2.97 -14.75 -18.60
C ILE A 433 -3.07 -14.50 -17.08
N GLY A 434 -2.38 -15.31 -16.26
CA GLY A 434 -2.31 -15.15 -14.80
C GLY A 434 -1.60 -13.87 -14.32
N MET A 435 -0.93 -13.13 -15.20
CA MET A 435 -0.32 -11.83 -14.87
C MET A 435 -1.32 -10.68 -14.73
N PHE A 436 -2.61 -10.93 -15.00
CA PHE A 436 -3.67 -9.93 -15.04
C PHE A 436 -4.72 -10.18 -13.96
N SER A 437 -5.35 -9.10 -13.48
CA SER A 437 -6.35 -9.17 -12.41
C SER A 437 -7.53 -10.07 -12.80
N PRO A 438 -7.88 -11.10 -12.00
CA PRO A 438 -9.01 -11.98 -12.29
C PRO A 438 -10.36 -11.25 -12.39
N VAL A 439 -10.54 -10.18 -11.59
CA VAL A 439 -11.76 -9.35 -11.61
C VAL A 439 -11.88 -8.62 -12.95
N PHE A 440 -10.76 -8.09 -13.45
CA PHE A 440 -10.74 -7.39 -14.73
C PHE A 440 -10.93 -8.37 -15.89
N LEU A 441 -10.25 -9.52 -15.89
CA LEU A 441 -10.42 -10.58 -16.89
C LEU A 441 -11.87 -11.06 -16.95
N LYS A 442 -12.54 -11.21 -15.81
CA LYS A 442 -13.98 -11.56 -15.76
C LYS A 442 -14.85 -10.49 -16.38
N LYS A 443 -14.51 -9.20 -16.21
CA LYS A 443 -15.21 -8.07 -16.81
C LYS A 443 -15.10 -8.10 -18.33
N ILE A 444 -13.88 -8.19 -18.88
CA ILE A 444 -13.67 -8.19 -20.35
C ILE A 444 -14.07 -9.50 -21.04
N ARG A 445 -14.19 -10.60 -20.30
CA ARG A 445 -14.67 -11.88 -20.84
C ARG A 445 -16.16 -11.85 -21.18
N THR A 446 -16.94 -11.04 -20.47
CA THR A 446 -18.39 -10.89 -20.70
C THR A 446 -18.63 -9.66 -21.56
N PHE A 447 -19.49 -9.78 -22.56
CA PHE A 447 -19.93 -8.65 -23.38
C PHE A 447 -21.41 -8.81 -23.74
N HIS A 448 -22.01 -7.73 -24.22
CA HIS A 448 -23.41 -7.70 -24.63
C HIS A 448 -23.55 -7.41 -26.13
N VAL A 449 -24.33 -8.25 -26.78
CA VAL A 449 -24.72 -8.13 -28.19
C VAL A 449 -26.12 -7.54 -28.23
N LEU A 450 -26.27 -6.48 -29.01
CA LEU A 450 -27.52 -5.76 -29.16
C LEU A 450 -28.19 -6.13 -30.48
N ASP A 451 -29.52 -6.26 -30.49
CA ASP A 451 -30.34 -6.51 -31.69
C ASP A 451 -30.57 -5.22 -32.49
N GLY A 452 -29.47 -4.54 -32.82
CA GLY A 452 -29.43 -3.34 -33.66
C GLY A 452 -29.17 -2.05 -32.90
N HIS A 453 -28.79 -1.01 -33.64
CA HIS A 453 -28.35 0.27 -33.07
C HIS A 453 -29.41 0.95 -32.20
N HIS A 454 -30.69 0.76 -32.48
CA HIS A 454 -31.79 1.34 -31.71
C HIS A 454 -31.80 0.88 -30.23
N VAL A 455 -31.25 -0.30 -29.93
CA VAL A 455 -31.16 -0.83 -28.57
C VAL A 455 -30.09 -0.10 -27.74
N ARG A 456 -29.11 0.58 -28.38
CA ARG A 456 -28.05 1.31 -27.67
C ARG A 456 -28.58 2.39 -26.72
N GLU A 457 -29.72 3.01 -27.06
CA GLU A 457 -30.34 4.07 -26.24
C GLU A 457 -30.84 3.55 -24.88
N VAL A 458 -31.34 2.31 -24.86
CA VAL A 458 -31.95 1.69 -23.68
C VAL A 458 -31.01 0.72 -22.96
N ALA A 459 -29.95 0.25 -23.63
CA ALA A 459 -29.04 -0.76 -23.12
C ALA A 459 -28.39 -0.39 -21.77
N GLY A 460 -28.10 0.90 -21.56
CA GLY A 460 -27.52 1.41 -20.33
C GLY A 460 -28.41 1.26 -19.08
N GLU A 461 -29.71 1.01 -19.24
CA GLU A 461 -30.61 0.75 -18.10
C GLU A 461 -30.54 -0.71 -17.61
N TYR A 462 -30.03 -1.63 -18.44
CA TYR A 462 -30.03 -3.08 -18.18
C TYR A 462 -28.63 -3.65 -17.89
N ILE A 463 -27.59 -3.11 -18.53
CA ILE A 463 -26.17 -3.53 -18.42
C ILE A 463 -25.52 -2.92 -17.18
#